data_AF-G5AJJ5-F1
#
_entry.id   AF-G5AJJ5-F1
#
_cell.length_a   1.000
_cell.length_b   1.000
_cell.length_c   1.000
_cell.angle_alpha   90.00
_cell.angle_beta   90.00
_cell.angle_gamma   90.00
#
_symmetry.space_group_name_H-M   'P 1'
#
loop_
_entity.id
_entity.type
_entity.pdbx_description
1 polymer ?
#
loop_
_entity_poly.entity_id
_entity_poly.type
_entity_poly.pdbx_seq_one_letter_code
_entity_poly.pdbx_strand_id
1 'polypeptide(L)'
;MEIVATDSMDDEVSCVGCVAILDQYRPRYGSAGSCPDTSSAPKKVSKPMTKDELDNCKKIEAGYMKHTENANVVNNPSSGELCYKTTDRFSMVKLFRESEKSCASLTSTCFDDATFGLNLANLRTNPFTTDTLQSSSADLDAVLSQQCTWCCRKTRKLKEQFKAYTCPTYYSSNPAQPITCEGDDTVRNTCSMNVCLEAKGTHIVTASVVVKSTVQTASTNVLNALPKKPDGSDVTKHVYYSIPCTSFSATDTNCRYTAKLSQLLDVRRAFTTTLPTPPTTLDVKDFVFWRYNVNGKSFVRWDPLADTAITFTDPTTTIVLEAWTACGMAYTTTFTVNLYLHSTLACSKFPAMWKVVEKPGVQGSEGTYCAYGGSDFAVLKLDMVVADVLQQSDTTVTGSYTGVTCSMMVKPTGGTDTSVVKVLEDSSAATISKYYGVELVNNPSTAQKTTGVVRCTFTRTPRTNLLALASEAVGTDANSIECSHTFTITDCDKPELNLGSDVCADKCAGDSAPGVLEACGGSIVTATATKTLLKLATTPTCCTKCSQALTCNTVGSSDVKRCEPPPGSLLLAEMDDADDYQSVAFGALPVLIVACALVAAVALVVAKRRADAAAESQDVYYPLME
;
A
#
# COMPACT_ATOMS: atom_id res chain seq x y z
N MET A 1 39.00 -91.50 -23.18
CA MET A 1 38.47 -91.88 -24.50
C MET A 1 39.58 -92.69 -25.16
N GLU A 2 39.27 -93.86 -25.68
CA GLU A 2 40.29 -94.72 -26.32
C GLU A 2 40.24 -94.47 -27.82
N ILE A 3 41.32 -93.96 -28.40
CA ILE A 3 41.45 -93.84 -29.85
C ILE A 3 42.19 -95.09 -30.29
N VAL A 4 41.49 -95.91 -31.07
CA VAL A 4 41.99 -97.18 -31.61
C VAL A 4 42.38 -96.95 -33.06
N ALA A 5 43.62 -97.29 -33.40
CA ALA A 5 44.07 -97.37 -34.78
C ALA A 5 44.40 -98.83 -35.11
N THR A 6 43.75 -99.36 -36.13
CA THR A 6 44.01 -100.69 -36.69
C THR A 6 44.71 -100.54 -38.03
N ASP A 7 45.76 -101.31 -38.24
CA ASP A 7 46.43 -101.36 -39.55
C ASP A 7 45.82 -102.45 -40.45
N SER A 8 46.35 -102.58 -41.68
CA SER A 8 45.86 -103.52 -42.69
C SER A 8 46.11 -105.01 -42.37
N MET A 9 46.77 -105.32 -41.24
CA MET A 9 47.02 -106.67 -40.72
C MET A 9 46.17 -106.99 -39.47
N ASP A 10 45.18 -106.14 -39.14
CA ASP A 10 44.35 -106.22 -37.91
C ASP A 10 45.14 -106.03 -36.60
N ASP A 11 46.35 -105.45 -36.64
CA ASP A 11 47.08 -105.07 -35.44
C ASP A 11 46.48 -103.80 -34.82
N GLU A 12 46.05 -103.89 -33.56
CA GLU A 12 45.37 -102.81 -32.84
C GLU A 12 46.33 -102.07 -31.90
N VAL A 13 46.56 -100.77 -32.16
CA VAL A 13 47.26 -99.88 -31.23
C VAL A 13 46.25 -98.93 -30.59
N SER A 14 46.08 -99.03 -29.27
CA SER A 14 45.21 -98.14 -28.52
C SER A 14 46.03 -97.08 -27.76
N CYS A 15 45.64 -95.82 -27.94
CA CYS A 15 46.19 -94.69 -27.19
C CYS A 15 45.11 -94.15 -26.26
N VAL A 16 45.37 -94.23 -24.95
CA VAL A 16 44.47 -93.66 -23.96
C VAL A 16 44.71 -92.15 -23.88
N GLY A 17 43.89 -91.39 -24.61
CA GLY A 17 43.91 -89.93 -24.59
C GLY A 17 42.82 -89.36 -23.68
N CYS A 18 43.05 -88.13 -23.23
CA CYS A 18 41.98 -87.30 -22.70
C CYS A 18 41.70 -86.15 -23.67
N VAL A 19 40.42 -85.92 -23.93
CA VAL A 19 39.92 -84.83 -24.77
C VAL A 19 39.45 -83.71 -23.84
N ALA A 20 40.15 -82.58 -23.86
CA ALA A 20 39.65 -81.35 -23.28
C ALA A 20 38.74 -80.65 -24.31
N ILE A 21 37.49 -80.39 -23.95
CA ILE A 21 36.58 -79.59 -24.77
C ILE A 21 36.70 -78.14 -24.33
N LEU A 22 37.20 -77.28 -25.23
CA LEU A 22 37.17 -75.84 -25.05
C LEU A 22 35.89 -75.30 -25.68
N ASP A 23 34.96 -74.86 -24.85
CA ASP A 23 33.77 -74.15 -25.34
C ASP A 23 34.15 -72.71 -25.75
N GLN A 24 34.17 -72.46 -27.05
CA GLN A 24 34.43 -71.13 -27.64
C GLN A 24 33.14 -70.36 -27.96
N TYR A 25 31.97 -70.95 -27.76
CA TYR A 25 30.68 -70.42 -28.20
C TYR A 25 29.70 -70.37 -27.02
N ARG A 26 30.02 -69.54 -26.02
CA ARG A 26 29.13 -69.30 -24.88
C ARG A 26 27.86 -68.54 -25.29
N PRO A 27 26.76 -68.65 -24.50
CA PRO A 27 25.51 -67.93 -24.76
C PRO A 27 25.73 -66.42 -24.81
N ARG A 28 25.22 -65.81 -25.88
CA ARG A 28 25.28 -64.36 -26.09
C ARG A 28 23.98 -63.85 -26.70
N TYR A 29 23.72 -62.56 -26.56
CA TYR A 29 22.61 -61.93 -27.23
C TYR A 29 22.88 -61.79 -28.74
N GLY A 30 21.85 -62.04 -29.54
CA GLY A 30 21.80 -61.77 -30.97
C GLY A 30 21.56 -60.29 -31.26
N SER A 31 21.12 -59.99 -32.48
CA SER A 31 20.96 -58.62 -32.97
C SER A 31 19.57 -58.02 -32.76
N ALA A 32 18.65 -58.71 -32.08
CA ALA A 32 17.32 -58.15 -31.82
C ALA A 32 17.37 -57.08 -30.71
N GLY A 33 16.48 -56.09 -30.83
CA GLY A 33 16.35 -55.01 -29.84
C GLY A 33 17.60 -54.14 -29.74
N SER A 34 17.71 -53.41 -28.63
CA SER A 34 18.88 -52.60 -28.31
C SER A 34 19.21 -52.74 -26.83
N CYS A 35 20.49 -52.93 -26.54
CA CYS A 35 20.95 -52.93 -25.16
C CYS A 35 21.31 -51.50 -24.71
N PRO A 36 20.67 -50.95 -23.66
CA PRO A 36 21.00 -49.60 -23.19
C PRO A 36 22.41 -49.49 -22.61
N ASP A 37 22.86 -50.51 -21.88
CA ASP A 37 24.18 -50.56 -21.26
C ASP A 37 24.68 -52.01 -21.19
N THR A 38 25.87 -52.28 -21.72
CA THR A 38 26.50 -53.62 -21.72
C THR A 38 27.49 -53.81 -20.56
N SER A 39 27.65 -52.79 -19.70
CA SER A 39 28.52 -52.86 -18.53
C SER A 39 27.90 -53.64 -17.37
N SER A 40 28.78 -54.17 -16.52
CA SER A 40 28.41 -54.83 -15.27
C SER A 40 27.97 -53.86 -14.16
N ALA A 41 28.13 -52.55 -14.36
CA ALA A 41 27.80 -51.50 -13.42
C ALA A 41 27.07 -50.34 -14.15
N PRO A 42 25.79 -50.52 -14.50
CA PRO A 42 25.08 -49.57 -15.36
C PRO A 42 24.95 -48.20 -14.70
N LYS A 43 25.39 -47.16 -15.41
CA LYS A 43 25.31 -45.78 -14.92
C LYS A 43 23.86 -45.32 -14.82
N LYS A 44 23.49 -44.71 -13.69
CA LYS A 44 22.17 -44.08 -13.53
C LYS A 44 22.05 -42.91 -14.52
N VAL A 45 21.05 -42.95 -15.38
CA VAL A 45 20.68 -41.84 -16.27
C VAL A 45 19.39 -41.21 -15.74
N SER A 46 19.47 -39.96 -15.28
CA SER A 46 18.31 -39.19 -14.83
C SER A 46 17.87 -38.18 -15.90
N LYS A 47 16.56 -38.09 -16.13
CA LYS A 47 15.92 -37.17 -17.08
C LYS A 47 14.78 -36.41 -16.40
N PRO A 48 14.45 -35.18 -16.83
CA PRO A 48 13.30 -34.47 -16.28
C PRO A 48 11.99 -35.19 -16.65
N MET A 49 11.00 -35.11 -15.76
CA MET A 49 9.66 -35.63 -16.01
C MET A 49 8.93 -34.79 -17.08
N THR A 50 8.88 -35.29 -18.31
CA THR A 50 8.10 -34.75 -19.43
C THR A 50 7.48 -35.89 -20.25
N LYS A 51 6.51 -35.59 -21.12
CA LYS A 51 5.91 -36.57 -22.03
C LYS A 51 6.93 -37.21 -22.95
N ASP A 52 7.82 -36.41 -23.53
CA ASP A 52 8.84 -36.90 -24.47
C ASP A 52 9.86 -37.81 -23.79
N GLU A 53 10.30 -37.47 -22.57
CA GLU A 53 11.25 -38.30 -21.82
C GLU A 53 10.59 -39.56 -21.27
N LEU A 54 9.30 -39.52 -20.90
CA LEU A 54 8.55 -40.73 -20.57
C LEU A 54 8.45 -41.67 -21.77
N ASP A 55 8.13 -41.16 -22.96
CA ASP A 55 8.07 -41.96 -24.18
C ASP A 55 9.46 -42.52 -24.57
N ASN A 56 10.52 -41.75 -24.33
CA ASN A 56 11.88 -42.20 -24.51
C ASN A 56 12.23 -43.34 -23.53
N CYS A 57 11.86 -43.23 -22.26
CA CYS A 57 12.06 -44.29 -21.26
C CYS A 57 11.30 -45.57 -21.64
N LYS A 58 10.05 -45.45 -22.14
CA LYS A 58 9.27 -46.57 -22.69
C LYS A 58 10.01 -47.26 -23.84
N LYS A 59 10.60 -46.49 -24.77
CA LYS A 59 11.37 -47.03 -25.90
C LYS A 59 12.65 -47.75 -25.44
N ILE A 60 13.39 -47.16 -24.50
CA ILE A 60 14.61 -47.76 -23.94
C ILE A 60 14.27 -49.09 -23.27
N GLU A 61 13.19 -49.11 -22.46
CA GLU A 61 12.73 -50.32 -21.80
C GLU A 61 12.28 -51.39 -22.80
N ALA A 62 11.49 -51.04 -23.81
CA ALA A 62 11.07 -51.98 -24.84
C ALA A 62 12.27 -52.55 -25.63
N GLY A 63 13.28 -51.71 -25.93
CA GLY A 63 14.53 -52.12 -26.55
C GLY A 63 15.29 -53.15 -25.71
N TYR A 64 15.44 -52.88 -24.41
CA TYR A 64 16.03 -53.80 -23.44
C TYR A 64 15.26 -55.12 -23.37
N MET A 65 13.92 -55.07 -23.28
CA MET A 65 13.08 -56.27 -23.21
C MET A 65 13.28 -57.15 -24.43
N LYS A 66 13.20 -56.57 -25.63
CA LYS A 66 13.42 -57.28 -26.89
C LYS A 66 14.84 -57.85 -27.03
N HIS A 67 15.85 -57.10 -26.56
CA HIS A 67 17.24 -57.56 -26.59
C HIS A 67 17.47 -58.75 -25.65
N THR A 68 16.81 -58.74 -24.50
CA THR A 68 17.02 -59.73 -23.45
C THR A 68 16.06 -60.92 -23.53
N GLU A 69 15.19 -61.01 -24.53
CA GLU A 69 14.28 -62.15 -24.74
C GLU A 69 15.04 -63.47 -25.00
N ASN A 70 14.48 -64.59 -24.53
CA ASN A 70 15.09 -65.91 -24.74
C ASN A 70 15.26 -66.25 -26.23
N ALA A 71 14.35 -65.79 -27.09
CA ALA A 71 14.42 -65.98 -28.53
C ALA A 71 15.61 -65.24 -29.19
N ASN A 72 16.18 -64.23 -28.53
CA ASN A 72 17.37 -63.53 -28.99
C ASN A 72 18.68 -64.13 -28.43
N VAL A 73 18.63 -65.22 -27.66
CA VAL A 73 19.84 -65.90 -27.18
C VAL A 73 20.37 -66.82 -28.28
N VAL A 74 21.62 -66.59 -28.70
CA VAL A 74 22.33 -67.44 -29.65
C VAL A 74 23.45 -68.20 -28.95
N ASN A 75 23.96 -69.26 -29.59
CA ASN A 75 24.99 -70.15 -29.04
C ASN A 75 24.58 -70.81 -27.71
N ASN A 76 23.28 -71.11 -27.58
CA ASN A 76 22.72 -71.91 -26.49
C ASN A 76 22.15 -73.29 -26.91
N PRO A 77 22.29 -73.80 -28.17
CA PRO A 77 21.89 -75.16 -28.45
C PRO A 77 23.03 -76.11 -28.03
N SER A 78 22.82 -76.80 -26.90
CA SER A 78 23.64 -77.91 -26.39
C SER A 78 24.82 -77.62 -25.46
N SER A 79 25.14 -76.35 -25.16
CA SER A 79 25.85 -76.01 -23.91
C SER A 79 24.82 -76.03 -22.76
N GLY A 80 25.22 -76.22 -21.50
CA GLY A 80 24.29 -76.56 -20.40
C GLY A 80 23.10 -75.59 -20.24
N GLU A 81 22.08 -75.99 -19.47
CA GLU A 81 20.93 -75.10 -19.20
C GLU A 81 21.40 -73.71 -18.71
N LEU A 82 20.70 -72.65 -19.13
CA LEU A 82 21.00 -71.30 -18.65
C LEU A 82 20.92 -71.28 -17.12
N CYS A 83 21.94 -70.70 -16.49
CA CYS A 83 22.00 -70.54 -15.05
C CYS A 83 22.06 -69.06 -14.67
N TYR A 84 21.64 -68.73 -13.44
CA TYR A 84 21.60 -67.36 -12.97
C TYR A 84 21.97 -67.27 -11.49
N LYS A 85 22.83 -66.32 -11.14
CA LYS A 85 22.88 -65.78 -9.78
C LYS A 85 21.84 -64.65 -9.65
N THR A 86 21.44 -64.33 -8.42
CA THR A 86 20.48 -63.23 -8.15
C THR A 86 20.95 -61.88 -8.72
N THR A 87 22.26 -61.64 -8.74
CA THR A 87 22.88 -60.44 -9.34
C THR A 87 22.89 -60.44 -10.86
N ASP A 88 22.77 -61.62 -11.49
CA ASP A 88 22.83 -61.76 -12.94
C ASP A 88 21.48 -61.45 -13.59
N ARG A 89 20.40 -61.43 -12.80
CA ARG A 89 19.04 -61.25 -13.32
C ARG A 89 18.10 -60.64 -12.31
N PHE A 90 17.80 -59.36 -12.46
CA PHE A 90 16.85 -58.66 -11.60
C PHE A 90 16.11 -57.55 -12.36
N SER A 91 14.98 -57.14 -11.78
CA SER A 91 14.14 -56.05 -12.25
C SER A 91 13.59 -55.30 -11.04
N MET A 92 13.89 -54.02 -10.93
CA MET A 92 13.54 -53.16 -9.80
C MET A 92 12.89 -51.88 -10.31
N VAL A 93 11.90 -51.40 -9.57
CA VAL A 93 11.20 -50.14 -9.83
C VAL A 93 11.15 -49.30 -8.56
N LYS A 94 11.35 -48.00 -8.70
CA LYS A 94 11.12 -47.01 -7.64
C LYS A 94 10.08 -46.03 -8.14
N LEU A 95 8.99 -45.83 -7.42
CA LEU A 95 7.97 -44.83 -7.74
C LEU A 95 8.21 -43.55 -6.93
N PHE A 96 7.56 -42.46 -7.31
CA PHE A 96 7.59 -41.21 -6.56
C PHE A 96 7.13 -41.44 -5.13
N ARG A 97 7.95 -40.93 -4.19
CA ARG A 97 7.77 -41.04 -2.74
C ARG A 97 7.69 -42.48 -2.20
N GLU A 98 8.13 -43.47 -2.98
CA GLU A 98 8.24 -44.87 -2.56
C GLU A 98 9.69 -45.35 -2.51
N SER A 99 9.92 -46.42 -1.75
CA SER A 99 11.18 -47.17 -1.82
C SER A 99 11.28 -47.98 -3.11
N GLU A 100 12.52 -48.27 -3.54
CA GLU A 100 12.75 -49.22 -4.65
C GLU A 100 12.24 -50.61 -4.24
N LYS A 101 11.55 -51.31 -5.16
CA LYS A 101 10.98 -52.65 -4.96
C LYS A 101 11.23 -53.52 -6.18
N SER A 102 11.28 -54.83 -5.98
CA SER A 102 11.37 -55.79 -7.09
C SER A 102 10.09 -55.80 -7.91
N CYS A 103 10.23 -55.86 -9.22
CA CYS A 103 9.11 -56.03 -10.13
C CYS A 103 8.51 -57.45 -9.98
N ALA A 104 7.20 -57.59 -10.24
CA ALA A 104 6.51 -58.88 -10.15
C ALA A 104 7.10 -59.92 -11.12
N SER A 105 7.59 -59.47 -12.28
CA SER A 105 8.29 -60.28 -13.28
C SER A 105 9.46 -59.48 -13.87
N LEU A 106 10.43 -60.20 -14.46
CA LEU A 106 11.48 -59.61 -15.29
C LEU A 106 10.92 -58.95 -16.56
N THR A 107 9.72 -59.36 -16.97
CA THR A 107 9.00 -58.80 -18.12
C THR A 107 8.04 -57.67 -17.78
N SER A 108 7.85 -57.36 -16.50
CA SER A 108 7.01 -56.22 -16.08
C SER A 108 7.59 -54.92 -16.61
N THR A 109 6.75 -54.06 -17.16
CA THR A 109 7.11 -52.69 -17.55
C THR A 109 7.23 -51.80 -16.32
N CYS A 110 8.26 -50.97 -16.29
CA CYS A 110 8.44 -49.94 -15.29
C CYS A 110 7.81 -48.63 -15.72
N PHE A 111 7.74 -48.36 -17.04
CA PHE A 111 7.24 -47.11 -17.63
C PHE A 111 5.98 -47.38 -18.45
N ASP A 112 4.82 -47.00 -17.92
CA ASP A 112 3.53 -47.05 -18.62
C ASP A 112 2.58 -45.98 -18.06
N ASP A 113 1.43 -45.80 -18.71
CA ASP A 113 0.46 -44.76 -18.34
C ASP A 113 -0.22 -45.06 -17.01
N ALA A 114 -0.39 -46.34 -16.66
CA ALA A 114 -0.95 -46.75 -15.37
C ALA A 114 0.00 -46.38 -14.23
N THR A 115 1.29 -46.66 -14.38
CA THR A 115 2.34 -46.32 -13.42
C THR A 115 2.54 -44.82 -13.34
N PHE A 116 2.41 -44.08 -14.44
CA PHE A 116 2.35 -42.62 -14.40
C PHE A 116 1.18 -42.11 -13.56
N GLY A 117 -0.02 -42.69 -13.72
CA GLY A 117 -1.19 -42.37 -12.89
C GLY A 117 -0.96 -42.64 -11.39
N LEU A 118 -0.33 -43.76 -11.04
CA LEU A 118 0.06 -44.08 -9.67
C LEU A 118 1.08 -43.07 -9.10
N ASN A 119 2.11 -42.75 -9.89
CA ASN A 119 3.10 -41.75 -9.52
C ASN A 119 2.46 -40.39 -9.22
N LEU A 120 1.52 -39.93 -10.06
CA LEU A 120 0.78 -38.70 -9.79
C LEU A 120 -0.09 -38.82 -8.54
N ALA A 121 -0.79 -39.94 -8.34
CA ALA A 121 -1.63 -40.12 -7.15
C ALA A 121 -0.83 -39.97 -5.83
N ASN A 122 0.43 -40.41 -5.80
CA ASN A 122 1.33 -40.27 -4.65
C ASN A 122 1.71 -38.80 -4.35
N LEU A 123 1.48 -37.86 -5.28
CA LEU A 123 1.85 -36.45 -5.13
C LEU A 123 0.77 -35.57 -4.49
N ARG A 124 -0.39 -36.11 -4.13
CA ARG A 124 -1.47 -35.36 -3.45
C ARG A 124 -1.18 -35.02 -1.98
N THR A 125 0.01 -35.36 -1.50
CA THR A 125 0.40 -35.14 -0.11
C THR A 125 0.86 -33.70 0.09
N ASN A 126 0.26 -32.99 1.05
CA ASN A 126 0.70 -31.65 1.41
C ASN A 126 2.12 -31.70 1.99
N PRO A 127 3.11 -31.00 1.40
CA PRO A 127 4.49 -31.02 1.86
C PRO A 127 4.70 -30.26 3.19
N PHE A 128 3.73 -29.46 3.64
CA PHE A 128 3.84 -28.67 4.85
C PHE A 128 3.35 -29.45 6.08
N THR A 129 4.28 -29.96 6.85
CA THR A 129 4.11 -30.44 8.22
C THR A 129 4.41 -29.31 9.21
N THR A 130 4.34 -29.55 10.52
CA THR A 130 4.73 -28.56 11.52
C THR A 130 6.18 -28.10 11.34
N ASP A 131 7.08 -29.03 11.02
CA ASP A 131 8.51 -28.76 10.87
C ASP A 131 8.85 -28.16 9.50
N THR A 132 8.24 -28.70 8.43
CA THR A 132 8.57 -28.26 7.06
C THR A 132 7.90 -26.95 6.65
N LEU A 133 6.85 -26.51 7.34
CA LEU A 133 6.17 -25.24 7.03
C LEU A 133 7.11 -24.04 7.17
N GLN A 134 8.02 -24.06 8.15
CA GLN A 134 8.95 -22.97 8.43
C GLN A 134 10.31 -23.12 7.74
N SER A 135 10.58 -24.24 7.07
CA SER A 135 11.85 -24.47 6.39
C SER A 135 12.08 -23.42 5.30
N SER A 136 13.36 -23.04 5.13
CA SER A 136 13.76 -22.17 4.03
C SER A 136 13.36 -22.80 2.68
N SER A 137 13.07 -21.96 1.70
CA SER A 137 12.60 -22.44 0.39
C SER A 137 13.68 -23.26 -0.32
N ALA A 138 14.96 -22.97 -0.11
CA ALA A 138 16.05 -23.78 -0.69
C ALA A 138 16.12 -25.19 -0.09
N ASP A 139 16.04 -25.31 1.25
CA ASP A 139 16.16 -26.59 1.94
C ASP A 139 14.95 -27.49 1.66
N LEU A 140 13.74 -26.91 1.69
CA LEU A 140 12.52 -27.65 1.43
C LEU A 140 12.48 -28.16 -0.03
N ASP A 141 12.89 -27.33 -0.99
CA ASP A 141 12.92 -27.73 -2.41
C ASP A 141 13.92 -28.86 -2.67
N ALA A 142 15.09 -28.80 -2.03
CA ALA A 142 16.11 -29.83 -2.12
C ALA A 142 15.62 -31.19 -1.56
N VAL A 143 14.94 -31.19 -0.40
CA VAL A 143 14.41 -32.41 0.22
C VAL A 143 13.27 -33.01 -0.60
N LEU A 144 12.32 -32.19 -1.06
CA LEU A 144 11.15 -32.67 -1.79
C LEU A 144 11.51 -33.18 -3.19
N SER A 145 12.40 -32.48 -3.91
CA SER A 145 12.84 -32.90 -5.25
C SER A 145 13.50 -34.30 -5.24
N GLN A 146 14.24 -34.64 -4.18
CA GLN A 146 14.87 -35.96 -4.04
C GLN A 146 13.87 -37.11 -3.83
N GLN A 147 12.66 -36.81 -3.35
CA GLN A 147 11.62 -37.81 -3.14
C GLN A 147 10.83 -38.11 -4.43
N CYS A 148 10.97 -37.30 -5.47
CA CYS A 148 10.26 -37.42 -6.72
C CYS A 148 11.14 -37.96 -7.85
N THR A 149 11.66 -39.17 -7.64
CA THR A 149 12.42 -39.93 -8.65
C THR A 149 11.72 -41.25 -8.95
N TRP A 150 11.35 -41.46 -10.22
CA TRP A 150 10.81 -42.72 -10.73
C TRP A 150 11.90 -43.44 -11.51
N CYS A 151 12.40 -44.56 -10.99
CA CYS A 151 13.51 -45.31 -11.59
C CYS A 151 13.07 -46.69 -12.04
N CYS A 152 13.69 -47.17 -13.11
CA CYS A 152 13.69 -48.57 -13.51
C CYS A 152 15.13 -49.08 -13.64
N ARG A 153 15.42 -50.17 -12.94
CA ARG A 153 16.72 -50.82 -12.98
C ARG A 153 16.55 -52.29 -13.32
N LYS A 154 17.10 -52.70 -14.46
CA LYS A 154 17.03 -54.08 -14.95
C LYS A 154 18.42 -54.53 -15.37
N THR A 155 18.75 -55.77 -15.07
CA THR A 155 19.97 -56.41 -15.56
C THR A 155 19.65 -57.85 -15.92
N ARG A 156 20.19 -58.31 -17.04
CA ARG A 156 20.24 -59.71 -17.41
C ARG A 156 21.61 -60.03 -18.00
N LYS A 157 22.26 -61.03 -17.40
CA LYS A 157 23.54 -61.59 -17.83
C LYS A 157 23.35 -63.06 -18.17
N LEU A 158 23.82 -63.45 -19.34
CA LEU A 158 23.78 -64.82 -19.82
C LEU A 158 24.96 -65.60 -19.25
N LYS A 159 24.63 -66.71 -18.61
CA LYS A 159 25.56 -67.72 -18.12
C LYS A 159 24.99 -69.10 -18.39
N GLU A 160 25.87 -70.07 -18.48
CA GLU A 160 25.54 -71.46 -18.70
C GLU A 160 26.00 -72.33 -17.54
N GLN A 161 25.32 -73.46 -17.36
CA GLN A 161 25.85 -74.54 -16.55
C GLN A 161 27.09 -75.11 -17.26
N PHE A 162 28.24 -74.92 -16.64
CA PHE A 162 29.51 -75.39 -17.13
C PHE A 162 30.00 -76.56 -16.27
N LYS A 163 30.51 -77.59 -16.95
CA LYS A 163 31.24 -78.70 -16.32
C LYS A 163 32.62 -78.76 -16.95
N ALA A 164 33.65 -78.52 -16.15
CA ALA A 164 35.03 -78.61 -16.63
C ALA A 164 35.38 -80.05 -16.98
N TYR A 165 35.68 -80.32 -18.26
CA TYR A 165 36.29 -81.57 -18.70
C TYR A 165 37.80 -81.41 -18.61
N THR A 166 38.37 -81.79 -17.47
CA THR A 166 39.82 -81.78 -17.27
C THR A 166 40.39 -83.17 -17.49
N CYS A 167 41.62 -83.21 -17.99
CA CYS A 167 42.41 -84.43 -18.07
C CYS A 167 43.18 -84.59 -16.76
N PRO A 168 42.72 -85.44 -15.84
CA PRO A 168 43.46 -85.62 -14.59
C PRO A 168 44.82 -86.25 -14.89
N THR A 169 45.83 -85.88 -14.12
CA THR A 169 47.17 -86.49 -14.16
C THR A 169 47.17 -87.97 -13.73
N TYR A 170 46.08 -88.44 -13.13
CA TYR A 170 45.83 -89.84 -12.79
C TYR A 170 44.49 -90.29 -13.35
N TYR A 171 44.45 -91.43 -14.05
CA TYR A 171 43.23 -92.03 -14.58
C TYR A 171 42.32 -92.52 -13.44
N SER A 172 41.55 -91.63 -12.83
CA SER A 172 40.43 -92.01 -11.97
C SER A 172 39.20 -92.25 -12.86
N SER A 173 38.51 -93.37 -12.68
CA SER A 173 37.35 -93.77 -13.49
C SER A 173 36.09 -92.92 -13.26
N ASN A 174 36.09 -91.96 -12.32
CA ASN A 174 34.94 -91.08 -12.10
C ASN A 174 35.25 -89.77 -11.35
N PRO A 175 35.81 -88.73 -11.98
CA PRO A 175 35.90 -87.42 -11.37
C PRO A 175 34.52 -86.74 -11.42
N ALA A 176 33.78 -86.77 -10.31
CA ALA A 176 32.56 -85.98 -10.14
C ALA A 176 32.91 -84.47 -10.05
N GLN A 177 33.16 -83.84 -11.20
CA GLN A 177 33.37 -82.39 -11.27
C GLN A 177 32.04 -81.66 -11.02
N PRO A 178 32.02 -80.63 -10.14
CA PRO A 178 30.81 -79.87 -9.85
C PRO A 178 30.37 -79.08 -11.10
N ILE A 179 29.05 -79.00 -11.30
CA ILE A 179 28.46 -78.10 -12.29
C ILE A 179 28.51 -76.68 -11.70
N THR A 180 29.22 -75.78 -12.38
CA THR A 180 29.33 -74.36 -12.01
C THR A 180 28.47 -73.50 -12.93
N CYS A 181 28.10 -72.30 -12.48
CA CYS A 181 27.41 -71.32 -13.32
C CYS A 181 28.44 -70.31 -13.85
N GLU A 182 28.83 -70.47 -15.11
CA GLU A 182 29.89 -69.70 -15.74
C GLU A 182 29.40 -68.92 -16.95
N GLY A 183 30.07 -67.81 -17.23
CA GLY A 183 29.87 -67.03 -18.44
C GLY A 183 31.11 -66.19 -18.67
N ASP A 184 31.26 -65.66 -19.88
CA ASP A 184 32.28 -64.65 -20.12
C ASP A 184 31.82 -63.28 -19.56
N ASP A 185 32.73 -62.32 -19.43
CA ASP A 185 32.38 -60.95 -19.06
C ASP A 185 32.33 -60.06 -20.31
N THR A 186 31.95 -60.62 -21.45
CA THR A 186 31.99 -59.88 -22.72
C THR A 186 30.77 -58.99 -22.91
N VAL A 187 30.93 -57.88 -23.61
CA VAL A 187 29.86 -56.90 -23.90
C VAL A 187 28.64 -57.49 -24.63
N ARG A 188 28.68 -58.73 -25.13
CA ARG A 188 27.57 -59.37 -25.86
C ARG A 188 26.72 -60.31 -25.02
N ASN A 189 27.08 -60.57 -23.77
CA ASN A 189 26.32 -61.48 -22.90
C ASN A 189 25.61 -60.79 -21.74
N THR A 190 25.87 -59.49 -21.55
CA THR A 190 25.32 -58.68 -20.47
C THR A 190 24.51 -57.55 -21.07
N CYS A 191 23.31 -57.35 -20.53
CA CYS A 191 22.54 -56.16 -20.82
C CYS A 191 21.90 -55.61 -19.56
N SER A 192 21.97 -54.28 -19.41
CA SER A 192 21.49 -53.54 -18.27
C SER A 192 20.78 -52.26 -18.68
N MET A 193 19.91 -51.78 -17.79
CA MET A 193 19.20 -50.51 -17.88
C MET A 193 19.13 -49.89 -16.47
N ASN A 194 19.44 -48.61 -16.35
CA ASN A 194 19.33 -47.84 -15.11
C ASN A 194 18.89 -46.41 -15.45
N VAL A 195 17.59 -46.21 -15.62
CA VAL A 195 17.00 -44.96 -16.12
C VAL A 195 15.98 -44.43 -15.12
N CYS A 196 15.99 -43.12 -14.88
CA CYS A 196 15.09 -42.45 -13.95
C CYS A 196 14.48 -41.18 -14.54
N LEU A 197 13.24 -40.91 -14.18
CA LEU A 197 12.54 -39.64 -14.38
C LEU A 197 12.48 -38.87 -13.06
N GLU A 198 12.88 -37.60 -13.08
CA GLU A 198 12.93 -36.71 -11.92
C GLU A 198 11.94 -35.55 -12.10
N ALA A 199 11.02 -35.41 -11.15
CA ALA A 199 10.03 -34.34 -11.13
C ALA A 199 10.41 -33.24 -10.13
N LYS A 200 10.24 -31.99 -10.56
CA LYS A 200 10.24 -30.79 -9.72
C LYS A 200 8.84 -30.21 -9.69
N GLY A 201 8.56 -29.28 -8.77
CA GLY A 201 7.27 -28.57 -8.73
C GLY A 201 6.86 -28.00 -10.09
N THR A 202 7.79 -27.34 -10.77
CA THR A 202 7.61 -26.74 -12.11
C THR A 202 7.49 -27.74 -13.26
N HIS A 203 7.78 -29.03 -13.07
CA HIS A 203 7.49 -30.07 -14.07
C HIS A 203 6.04 -30.55 -13.98
N ILE A 204 5.42 -30.46 -12.79
CA ILE A 204 4.06 -30.98 -12.54
C ILE A 204 2.99 -29.90 -12.80
N VAL A 205 3.16 -28.72 -12.21
CA VAL A 205 2.14 -27.66 -12.26
C VAL A 205 2.72 -26.32 -12.68
N THR A 206 1.86 -25.49 -13.27
CA THR A 206 2.04 -24.04 -13.35
C THR A 206 1.08 -23.37 -12.36
N ALA A 207 1.58 -22.39 -11.62
CA ALA A 207 0.79 -21.57 -10.73
C ALA A 207 1.11 -20.09 -10.97
N SER A 208 0.13 -19.23 -10.81
CA SER A 208 0.34 -17.78 -10.85
C SER A 208 -0.68 -17.06 -9.99
N VAL A 209 -0.28 -15.87 -9.54
CA VAL A 209 -1.10 -15.02 -8.69
C VAL A 209 -0.98 -13.59 -9.20
N VAL A 210 -2.13 -12.94 -9.37
CA VAL A 210 -2.21 -11.54 -9.80
C VAL A 210 -3.17 -10.79 -8.90
N VAL A 211 -2.96 -9.48 -8.71
CA VAL A 211 -3.92 -8.62 -8.01
C VAL A 211 -5.22 -8.58 -8.82
N LYS A 212 -6.37 -8.76 -8.17
CA LYS A 212 -7.69 -8.72 -8.83
C LYS A 212 -7.92 -7.39 -9.53
N SER A 213 -8.52 -7.41 -10.71
CA SER A 213 -8.80 -6.19 -11.50
C SER A 213 -9.60 -5.14 -10.70
N THR A 214 -10.58 -5.56 -9.90
CA THR A 214 -11.35 -4.67 -9.01
C THR A 214 -10.46 -3.97 -7.97
N VAL A 215 -9.45 -4.67 -7.45
CA VAL A 215 -8.48 -4.13 -6.49
C VAL A 215 -7.47 -3.22 -7.18
N GLN A 216 -7.07 -3.53 -8.41
CA GLN A 216 -6.22 -2.64 -9.23
C GLN A 216 -6.92 -1.30 -9.50
N THR A 217 -8.21 -1.31 -9.85
CA THR A 217 -9.01 -0.10 -10.05
C THR A 217 -9.07 0.74 -8.78
N ALA A 218 -9.40 0.13 -7.63
CA ALA A 218 -9.45 0.86 -6.37
C ALA A 218 -8.09 1.42 -5.94
N SER A 219 -7.02 0.64 -6.14
CA SER A 219 -5.65 1.08 -5.90
C SER A 219 -5.26 2.28 -6.76
N THR A 220 -5.70 2.29 -8.03
CA THR A 220 -5.48 3.43 -8.94
C THR A 220 -6.17 4.68 -8.42
N ASN A 221 -7.39 4.57 -7.88
CA ASN A 221 -8.10 5.70 -7.29
C ASN A 221 -7.36 6.28 -6.07
N VAL A 222 -6.76 5.43 -5.23
CA VAL A 222 -5.93 5.90 -4.10
C VAL A 222 -4.73 6.68 -4.60
N LEU A 223 -3.99 6.12 -5.56
CA LEU A 223 -2.78 6.74 -6.10
C LEU A 223 -3.07 8.06 -6.80
N ASN A 224 -4.18 8.17 -7.53
CA ASN A 224 -4.63 9.41 -8.17
C ASN A 224 -5.07 10.47 -7.16
N ALA A 225 -5.37 10.07 -5.94
CA ALA A 225 -5.81 10.97 -4.89
C ALA A 225 -4.69 11.40 -3.93
N LEU A 226 -3.44 11.00 -4.21
CA LEU A 226 -2.24 11.55 -3.60
C LEU A 226 -1.80 12.81 -4.36
N PRO A 227 -1.23 13.83 -3.69
CA PRO A 227 -0.70 15.01 -4.36
C PRO A 227 0.37 14.66 -5.41
N LYS A 228 1.17 13.62 -5.11
CA LYS A 228 2.15 13.04 -6.01
C LYS A 228 2.07 11.52 -5.92
N LYS A 229 1.95 10.84 -7.07
CA LYS A 229 2.02 9.39 -7.14
C LYS A 229 3.45 8.92 -6.77
N PRO A 230 3.61 7.97 -5.83
CA PRO A 230 4.93 7.43 -5.48
C PRO A 230 5.62 6.76 -6.66
N ASP A 231 6.92 6.96 -6.79
CA ASP A 231 7.73 6.39 -7.86
C ASP A 231 7.69 4.84 -7.79
N GLY A 232 7.63 4.19 -8.96
CA GLY A 232 7.56 2.72 -9.03
C GLY A 232 6.21 2.10 -8.68
N SER A 233 5.15 2.92 -8.47
CA SER A 233 3.82 2.40 -8.16
C SER A 233 3.23 1.54 -9.29
N ASP A 234 3.10 0.23 -9.05
CA ASP A 234 2.51 -0.75 -9.95
C ASP A 234 1.29 -1.44 -9.31
N VAL A 235 0.09 -1.16 -9.81
CA VAL A 235 -1.17 -1.72 -9.30
C VAL A 235 -1.37 -3.18 -9.69
N THR A 236 -0.66 -3.68 -10.69
CA THR A 236 -0.75 -5.09 -11.11
C THR A 236 -0.02 -6.02 -10.14
N LYS A 237 0.92 -5.45 -9.37
CA LYS A 237 1.74 -6.15 -8.38
C LYS A 237 1.38 -5.81 -6.95
N HIS A 238 1.01 -4.56 -6.65
CA HIS A 238 0.84 -4.08 -5.28
C HIS A 238 -0.58 -3.57 -5.03
N VAL A 239 -1.02 -3.65 -3.77
CA VAL A 239 -2.31 -3.14 -3.31
C VAL A 239 -2.09 -1.80 -2.62
N TYR A 240 -2.91 -0.80 -2.96
CA TYR A 240 -2.86 0.52 -2.35
C TYR A 240 -4.22 0.83 -1.74
N TYR A 241 -4.22 1.17 -0.46
CA TYR A 241 -5.42 1.44 0.31
C TYR A 241 -5.29 2.77 1.05
N SER A 242 -6.41 3.46 1.24
CA SER A 242 -6.45 4.67 2.05
C SER A 242 -7.31 4.43 3.28
N ILE A 243 -6.74 4.68 4.45
CA ILE A 243 -7.40 4.52 5.74
C ILE A 243 -7.98 5.89 6.14
N PRO A 244 -9.26 5.94 6.56
CA PRO A 244 -9.93 7.18 6.97
C PRO A 244 -9.52 7.63 8.38
N CYS A 245 -8.21 7.77 8.58
CA CYS A 245 -7.59 8.23 9.82
C CYS A 245 -6.36 9.09 9.51
N THR A 246 -5.97 9.93 10.46
CA THR A 246 -4.82 10.84 10.37
C THR A 246 -3.55 10.27 11.00
N SER A 247 -3.64 9.12 11.68
CA SER A 247 -2.51 8.38 12.26
C SER A 247 -2.76 6.87 12.19
N PHE A 248 -1.67 6.09 12.14
CA PHE A 248 -1.75 4.63 12.23
C PHE A 248 -1.99 4.23 13.68
N SER A 249 -2.90 3.28 13.89
CA SER A 249 -3.20 2.75 15.22
C SER A 249 -3.43 1.25 15.16
N ALA A 250 -2.73 0.51 16.03
CA ALA A 250 -2.93 -0.92 16.18
C ALA A 250 -4.19 -1.26 17.01
N THR A 251 -4.68 -0.32 17.81
CA THR A 251 -5.81 -0.50 18.72
C THR A 251 -7.12 0.04 18.16
N ASP A 252 -7.07 1.05 17.30
CA ASP A 252 -8.26 1.63 16.69
C ASP A 252 -8.75 0.74 15.55
N THR A 253 -9.93 0.16 15.74
CA THR A 253 -10.53 -0.76 14.78
C THR A 253 -10.95 -0.08 13.47
N ASN A 254 -11.07 1.26 13.47
CA ASN A 254 -11.43 2.07 12.32
C ASN A 254 -10.20 2.54 11.53
N CYS A 255 -8.99 2.43 12.09
CA CYS A 255 -7.73 2.88 11.49
C CYS A 255 -6.84 1.74 10.98
N ARG A 256 -7.45 0.67 10.52
CA ARG A 256 -6.77 -0.52 10.01
C ARG A 256 -7.44 -1.05 8.75
N TYR A 257 -6.67 -1.72 7.92
CA TYR A 257 -7.21 -2.40 6.75
C TYR A 257 -7.26 -3.90 7.03
N THR A 258 -8.42 -4.54 6.86
CA THR A 258 -8.57 -5.98 7.07
C THR A 258 -9.13 -6.62 5.82
N ALA A 259 -8.40 -7.59 5.26
CA ALA A 259 -8.79 -8.28 4.04
C ALA A 259 -8.26 -9.72 4.00
N LYS A 260 -8.98 -10.60 3.33
CA LYS A 260 -8.51 -11.94 2.97
C LYS A 260 -7.62 -11.87 1.74
N LEU A 261 -6.59 -12.71 1.64
CA LEU A 261 -5.76 -12.76 0.43
C LEU A 261 -6.58 -13.16 -0.81
N SER A 262 -7.57 -14.04 -0.64
CA SER A 262 -8.53 -14.42 -1.68
C SER A 262 -9.41 -13.28 -2.17
N GLN A 263 -9.58 -12.21 -1.39
CA GLN A 263 -10.27 -10.98 -1.82
C GLN A 263 -9.34 -10.05 -2.61
N LEU A 264 -8.03 -10.16 -2.41
CA LEU A 264 -7.03 -9.32 -3.06
C LEU A 264 -6.49 -9.93 -4.37
N LEU A 265 -6.44 -11.25 -4.43
CA LEU A 265 -5.66 -11.99 -5.42
C LEU A 265 -6.52 -12.96 -6.23
N ASP A 266 -6.24 -13.06 -7.53
CA ASP A 266 -6.70 -14.14 -8.39
C ASP A 266 -5.61 -15.21 -8.49
N VAL A 267 -5.99 -16.45 -8.20
CA VAL A 267 -5.09 -17.61 -8.23
C VAL A 267 -5.40 -18.47 -9.44
N ARG A 268 -4.38 -18.75 -10.27
CA ARG A 268 -4.49 -19.68 -11.39
C ARG A 268 -3.57 -20.87 -11.19
N ARG A 269 -4.06 -22.05 -11.56
CA ARG A 269 -3.37 -23.33 -11.44
C ARG A 269 -3.68 -24.17 -12.67
N ALA A 270 -2.68 -24.82 -13.25
CA ALA A 270 -2.85 -25.79 -14.33
C ALA A 270 -1.73 -26.83 -14.29
N PHE A 271 -1.96 -28.03 -14.85
CA PHE A 271 -0.84 -28.93 -15.15
C PHE A 271 0.04 -28.30 -16.23
N THR A 272 1.34 -28.61 -16.21
CA THR A 272 2.23 -28.11 -17.27
C THR A 272 1.88 -28.78 -18.61
N THR A 273 2.11 -28.07 -19.71
CA THR A 273 1.88 -28.61 -21.06
C THR A 273 2.91 -29.66 -21.48
N THR A 274 4.02 -29.77 -20.75
CA THR A 274 5.09 -30.74 -21.00
C THR A 274 4.91 -32.04 -20.21
N LEU A 275 4.05 -32.05 -19.19
CA LEU A 275 3.69 -33.25 -18.43
C LEU A 275 2.84 -34.18 -19.29
N PRO A 276 2.99 -35.52 -19.19
CA PRO A 276 2.02 -36.44 -19.78
C PRO A 276 0.60 -36.14 -19.28
N THR A 277 -0.39 -36.31 -20.15
CA THR A 277 -1.80 -36.01 -19.83
C THR A 277 -2.22 -36.74 -18.54
N PRO A 278 -2.54 -36.01 -17.45
CA PRO A 278 -2.98 -36.62 -16.22
C PRO A 278 -4.32 -37.36 -16.41
N PRO A 279 -4.59 -38.44 -15.65
CA PRO A 279 -5.90 -39.07 -15.61
C PRO A 279 -6.99 -38.04 -15.28
N THR A 280 -8.15 -38.13 -15.95
CA THR A 280 -9.28 -37.19 -15.78
C THR A 280 -9.88 -37.19 -14.36
N THR A 281 -9.56 -38.18 -13.55
CA THR A 281 -9.94 -38.28 -12.13
C THR A 281 -9.06 -37.43 -11.20
N LEU A 282 -8.03 -36.76 -11.73
CA LEU A 282 -7.12 -35.90 -10.97
C LEU A 282 -7.44 -34.42 -11.22
N ASP A 283 -7.57 -33.64 -10.15
CA ASP A 283 -7.73 -32.18 -10.21
C ASP A 283 -6.42 -31.50 -9.81
N VAL A 284 -5.96 -30.51 -10.58
CA VAL A 284 -4.72 -29.77 -10.31
C VAL A 284 -4.69 -29.16 -8.91
N LYS A 285 -5.86 -28.82 -8.34
CA LYS A 285 -5.94 -28.24 -6.99
C LYS A 285 -5.40 -29.18 -5.90
N ASP A 286 -5.43 -30.49 -6.14
CA ASP A 286 -4.95 -31.51 -5.19
C ASP A 286 -3.42 -31.57 -5.11
N PHE A 287 -2.72 -30.84 -6.00
CA PHE A 287 -1.26 -30.89 -6.15
C PHE A 287 -0.57 -29.56 -5.81
N VAL A 288 -1.33 -28.49 -5.58
CA VAL A 288 -0.80 -27.15 -5.31
C VAL A 288 -1.15 -26.72 -3.89
N PHE A 289 -0.12 -26.62 -3.06
CA PHE A 289 -0.21 -26.22 -1.66
C PHE A 289 0.43 -24.86 -1.47
N TRP A 290 -0.26 -23.94 -0.81
CA TRP A 290 0.27 -22.59 -0.62
C TRP A 290 0.71 -22.33 0.81
N ARG A 291 1.75 -21.51 0.94
CA ARG A 291 2.10 -20.83 2.19
C ARG A 291 2.42 -19.37 1.91
N TYR A 292 2.20 -18.53 2.90
CA TYR A 292 2.55 -17.12 2.83
C TYR A 292 3.24 -16.67 4.10
N ASN A 293 3.94 -15.55 3.98
CA ASN A 293 4.66 -14.89 5.06
C ASN A 293 4.33 -13.40 5.03
N VAL A 294 4.17 -12.80 6.20
CA VAL A 294 3.93 -11.36 6.35
C VAL A 294 5.15 -10.72 7.02
N ASN A 295 5.79 -9.75 6.37
CA ASN A 295 6.94 -8.99 6.88
C ASN A 295 8.10 -9.86 7.41
N GLY A 296 8.39 -10.99 6.76
CA GLY A 296 9.49 -11.89 7.15
C GLY A 296 9.23 -12.71 8.42
N LYS A 297 7.97 -12.82 8.88
CA LYS A 297 7.59 -13.54 10.11
C LYS A 297 7.58 -15.07 9.91
N SER A 298 6.69 -15.80 10.58
CA SER A 298 6.50 -17.23 10.33
C SER A 298 5.63 -17.46 9.08
N PHE A 299 5.91 -18.52 8.33
CA PHE A 299 5.03 -18.97 7.26
C PHE A 299 3.72 -19.52 7.82
N VAL A 300 2.63 -19.24 7.12
CA VAL A 300 1.28 -19.74 7.42
C VAL A 300 0.75 -20.46 6.19
N ARG A 301 0.07 -21.61 6.38
CA ARG A 301 -0.60 -22.30 5.29
C ARG A 301 -1.74 -21.43 4.75
N TRP A 302 -1.90 -21.40 3.43
CA TRP A 302 -2.99 -20.67 2.79
C TRP A 302 -3.81 -21.59 1.91
N ASP A 303 -5.12 -21.48 2.04
CA ASP A 303 -6.08 -22.05 1.12
C ASP A 303 -6.91 -20.92 0.53
N PRO A 304 -6.78 -20.61 -0.78
CA PRO A 304 -7.56 -19.57 -1.44
C PRO A 304 -9.09 -19.75 -1.32
N LEU A 305 -9.58 -20.96 -1.00
CA LEU A 305 -11.00 -21.26 -0.84
C LEU A 305 -11.50 -21.10 0.60
N ALA A 306 -10.60 -21.08 1.58
CA ALA A 306 -10.92 -21.12 3.01
C ALA A 306 -9.98 -20.25 3.85
N ASP A 307 -9.58 -19.08 3.34
CA ASP A 307 -8.63 -18.21 4.03
C ASP A 307 -9.28 -17.26 5.05
N THR A 308 -8.44 -16.84 5.99
CA THR A 308 -8.75 -15.91 7.06
C THR A 308 -8.28 -14.51 6.71
N ALA A 309 -8.92 -13.50 7.31
CA ALA A 309 -8.55 -12.12 7.08
C ALA A 309 -7.23 -11.78 7.79
N ILE A 310 -6.42 -10.96 7.13
CA ILE A 310 -5.19 -10.37 7.67
C ILE A 310 -5.47 -8.90 7.96
N THR A 311 -5.01 -8.43 9.11
CA THR A 311 -5.08 -7.02 9.49
C THR A 311 -3.75 -6.34 9.20
N PHE A 312 -3.82 -5.26 8.43
CA PHE A 312 -2.72 -4.40 8.03
C PHE A 312 -2.81 -3.08 8.79
N THR A 313 -1.75 -2.75 9.52
CA THR A 313 -1.64 -1.52 10.32
C THR A 313 -0.41 -0.68 9.96
N ASP A 314 0.56 -1.29 9.29
CA ASP A 314 1.81 -0.62 8.91
C ASP A 314 1.65 0.11 7.57
N PRO A 315 2.37 1.22 7.33
CA PRO A 315 2.34 1.95 6.07
C PRO A 315 2.61 1.07 4.85
N THR A 316 3.49 0.09 5.00
CA THR A 316 3.79 -0.91 3.98
C THR A 316 3.92 -2.27 4.66
N THR A 317 3.12 -3.24 4.19
CA THR A 317 3.23 -4.64 4.60
C THR A 317 3.64 -5.48 3.39
N THR A 318 4.72 -6.25 3.51
CA THR A 318 5.21 -7.16 2.48
C THR A 318 4.66 -8.56 2.71
N ILE A 319 4.11 -9.15 1.66
CA ILE A 319 3.62 -10.54 1.65
C ILE A 319 4.44 -11.33 0.65
N VAL A 320 5.12 -12.38 1.13
CA VAL A 320 5.75 -13.40 0.29
C VAL A 320 4.78 -14.57 0.18
N LEU A 321 4.52 -15.01 -1.04
CA LEU A 321 3.56 -16.07 -1.33
C LEU A 321 4.23 -17.15 -2.17
N GLU A 322 4.10 -18.40 -1.74
CA GLU A 322 4.74 -19.54 -2.38
C GLU A 322 3.74 -20.66 -2.66
N ALA A 323 3.83 -21.24 -3.86
CA ALA A 323 3.09 -22.42 -4.28
C ALA A 323 4.05 -23.61 -4.38
N TRP A 324 3.64 -24.73 -3.79
CA TRP A 324 4.46 -25.93 -3.64
C TRP A 324 3.68 -27.16 -4.11
N THR A 325 4.41 -28.16 -4.60
CA THR A 325 3.92 -29.51 -4.80
C THR A 325 4.66 -30.46 -3.86
N ALA A 326 4.25 -31.73 -3.83
CA ALA A 326 4.99 -32.77 -3.11
C ALA A 326 6.43 -33.01 -3.64
N CYS A 327 6.79 -32.39 -4.77
CA CYS A 327 8.09 -32.50 -5.46
C CYS A 327 8.90 -31.19 -5.48
N GLY A 328 8.48 -30.15 -4.76
CA GLY A 328 9.21 -28.89 -4.68
C GLY A 328 8.38 -27.67 -5.06
N MET A 329 9.03 -26.52 -5.12
CA MET A 329 8.40 -25.23 -5.37
C MET A 329 7.97 -25.11 -6.84
N ALA A 330 6.75 -24.61 -7.06
CA ALA A 330 6.21 -24.37 -8.38
C ALA A 330 6.13 -22.87 -8.72
N TYR A 331 5.97 -22.02 -7.72
CA TYR A 331 5.82 -20.58 -7.91
C TYR A 331 6.17 -19.81 -6.63
N THR A 332 6.74 -18.62 -6.80
CA THR A 332 6.93 -17.66 -5.70
C THR A 332 6.69 -16.25 -6.23
N THR A 333 6.10 -15.40 -5.40
CA THR A 333 5.95 -13.99 -5.68
C THR A 333 5.97 -13.18 -4.40
N THR A 334 6.19 -11.89 -4.53
CA THR A 334 6.10 -10.93 -3.44
C THR A 334 5.25 -9.76 -3.88
N PHE A 335 4.35 -9.33 -3.02
CA PHE A 335 3.61 -8.08 -3.20
C PHE A 335 3.55 -7.31 -1.89
N THR A 336 3.15 -6.04 -1.98
CA THR A 336 2.96 -5.20 -0.81
C THR A 336 1.54 -4.67 -0.73
N VAL A 337 1.07 -4.49 0.50
CA VAL A 337 -0.11 -3.71 0.84
C VAL A 337 0.38 -2.38 1.40
N ASN A 338 0.12 -1.30 0.68
CA ASN A 338 0.50 0.06 1.05
C ASN A 338 -0.71 0.82 1.57
N LEU A 339 -0.61 1.33 2.79
CA LEU A 339 -1.66 2.06 3.47
C LEU A 339 -1.30 3.55 3.51
N TYR A 340 -2.24 4.40 3.10
CA TYR A 340 -2.10 5.85 3.18
C TYR A 340 -3.15 6.43 4.11
N LEU A 341 -2.72 7.36 4.95
CA LEU A 341 -3.58 8.09 5.86
C LEU A 341 -4.24 9.27 5.14
N HIS A 342 -5.35 9.75 5.69
CA HIS A 342 -5.94 11.00 5.25
C HIS A 342 -5.16 12.19 5.82
N SER A 343 -5.15 13.31 5.09
CA SER A 343 -4.58 14.58 5.55
C SER A 343 -5.25 15.03 6.87
N THR A 344 -4.50 15.71 7.74
CA THR A 344 -5.08 16.27 8.98
C THR A 344 -5.71 17.64 8.70
N LEU A 345 -6.90 17.89 9.25
CA LEU A 345 -7.46 19.23 9.36
C LEU A 345 -6.94 19.88 10.64
N ALA A 346 -6.37 21.09 10.56
CA ALA A 346 -5.74 21.73 11.72
C ALA A 346 -6.07 23.22 11.82
N CYS A 347 -6.39 23.67 13.04
CA CYS A 347 -6.69 25.08 13.33
C CYS A 347 -5.48 25.88 13.85
N SER A 348 -4.28 25.27 13.93
CA SER A 348 -3.12 25.89 14.59
C SER A 348 -2.68 27.22 13.97
N LYS A 349 -2.89 27.39 12.66
CA LYS A 349 -2.59 28.64 11.93
C LYS A 349 -3.76 29.60 11.83
N PHE A 350 -4.97 29.19 12.22
CA PHE A 350 -6.20 29.98 12.03
C PHE A 350 -6.14 31.36 12.70
N PRO A 351 -5.64 31.52 13.95
CA PRO A 351 -5.50 32.85 14.55
C PRO A 351 -4.61 33.81 13.74
N ALA A 352 -3.52 33.32 13.15
CA ALA A 352 -2.58 34.13 12.36
C ALA A 352 -3.13 34.58 11.00
N MET A 353 -4.24 33.99 10.55
CA MET A 353 -4.94 34.40 9.33
C MET A 353 -5.73 35.70 9.53
N TRP A 354 -6.02 36.07 10.78
CA TRP A 354 -6.73 37.29 11.12
C TRP A 354 -5.72 38.35 11.57
N LYS A 355 -5.64 39.45 10.81
CA LYS A 355 -4.72 40.55 11.07
C LYS A 355 -5.51 41.83 11.24
N VAL A 356 -5.05 42.72 12.11
CA VAL A 356 -5.62 44.07 12.19
C VAL A 356 -4.81 45.02 11.32
N VAL A 357 -5.52 45.88 10.59
CA VAL A 357 -4.92 46.99 9.86
C VAL A 357 -4.85 48.16 10.84
N GLU A 358 -3.69 48.31 11.47
CA GLU A 358 -3.43 49.42 12.40
C GLU A 358 -3.03 50.70 11.66
N LYS A 359 -3.26 51.85 12.29
CA LYS A 359 -2.73 53.13 11.83
C LYS A 359 -1.23 53.21 12.16
N PRO A 360 -0.37 53.74 11.26
CA PRO A 360 1.03 53.98 11.59
C PRO A 360 1.18 54.83 12.86
N GLY A 361 1.90 54.32 13.87
CA GLY A 361 2.23 55.03 15.11
C GLY A 361 1.29 54.79 16.31
N VAL A 362 0.20 54.03 16.15
CA VAL A 362 -0.67 53.58 17.26
C VAL A 362 -0.75 52.07 17.20
N GLN A 363 -0.19 51.39 18.20
CA GLN A 363 -0.19 49.92 18.28
C GLN A 363 -0.94 49.45 19.52
N GLY A 364 -1.73 48.39 19.36
CA GLY A 364 -2.35 47.69 20.48
C GLY A 364 -1.33 46.97 21.36
N SER A 365 -1.79 46.47 22.50
CA SER A 365 -1.05 45.50 23.31
C SER A 365 -1.39 44.07 22.87
N GLU A 366 -0.55 43.09 23.21
CA GLU A 366 -0.82 41.68 22.89
C GLU A 366 -2.24 41.26 23.32
N GLY A 367 -3.06 40.81 22.36
CA GLY A 367 -4.45 40.39 22.60
C GLY A 367 -5.50 41.51 22.63
N THR A 368 -5.15 42.78 22.43
CA THR A 368 -6.10 43.90 22.29
C THR A 368 -5.70 44.81 21.14
N TYR A 369 -6.57 44.91 20.14
CA TYR A 369 -6.39 45.72 18.95
C TYR A 369 -6.99 47.12 19.13
N CYS A 370 -6.41 48.10 18.44
CA CYS A 370 -6.92 49.46 18.46
C CYS A 370 -7.95 49.68 17.36
N ALA A 371 -8.95 50.51 17.65
CA ALA A 371 -9.77 51.12 16.59
C ALA A 371 -8.87 51.93 15.63
N TYR A 372 -9.29 52.03 14.37
CA TYR A 372 -8.49 52.74 13.37
C TYR A 372 -8.52 54.23 13.67
N GLY A 373 -7.36 54.87 13.90
CA GLY A 373 -7.25 56.15 14.63
C GLY A 373 -8.37 57.17 14.42
N GLY A 374 -9.06 57.49 15.52
CA GLY A 374 -10.22 58.37 15.59
C GLY A 374 -11.55 57.77 15.10
N SER A 375 -11.60 56.51 14.67
CA SER A 375 -12.82 55.83 14.21
C SER A 375 -13.46 54.96 15.29
N ASP A 376 -14.76 54.69 15.14
CA ASP A 376 -15.54 53.80 15.99
C ASP A 376 -15.46 52.32 15.55
N PHE A 377 -14.51 51.95 14.70
CA PHE A 377 -14.32 50.59 14.20
C PHE A 377 -12.84 50.24 14.02
N ALA A 378 -12.53 48.94 14.06
CA ALA A 378 -11.23 48.42 13.64
C ALA A 378 -11.35 47.71 12.29
N VAL A 379 -10.28 47.67 11.52
CA VAL A 379 -10.25 46.95 10.24
C VAL A 379 -9.52 45.62 10.43
N LEU A 380 -10.24 44.52 10.27
CA LEU A 380 -9.70 43.16 10.30
C LEU A 380 -9.53 42.64 8.87
N LYS A 381 -8.35 42.14 8.55
CA LYS A 381 -8.04 41.40 7.34
C LYS A 381 -8.06 39.90 7.63
N LEU A 382 -8.90 39.17 6.92
CA LEU A 382 -8.74 37.74 6.72
C LEU A 382 -7.77 37.51 5.57
N ASP A 383 -6.69 36.79 5.83
CA ASP A 383 -5.69 36.38 4.85
C ASP A 383 -5.43 34.88 5.04
N MET A 384 -6.16 34.07 4.27
CA MET A 384 -6.25 32.63 4.43
C MET A 384 -5.68 31.92 3.22
N VAL A 385 -4.92 30.86 3.49
CA VAL A 385 -4.48 29.86 2.49
C VAL A 385 -5.07 28.52 2.90
N VAL A 386 -5.80 27.86 1.99
CA VAL A 386 -6.47 26.57 2.30
C VAL A 386 -5.48 25.52 2.79
N ALA A 387 -4.26 25.50 2.26
CA ALA A 387 -3.19 24.57 2.65
C ALA A 387 -2.73 24.72 4.12
N ASP A 388 -3.01 25.86 4.77
CA ASP A 388 -2.69 26.05 6.19
C ASP A 388 -3.67 25.35 7.14
N VAL A 389 -4.89 25.05 6.66
CA VAL A 389 -5.91 24.30 7.40
C VAL A 389 -5.97 22.84 6.95
N LEU A 390 -5.91 22.62 5.64
CA LEU A 390 -5.81 21.30 5.02
C LEU A 390 -4.35 20.98 4.76
N GLN A 391 -3.66 20.47 5.78
CA GLN A 391 -2.24 20.17 5.69
C GLN A 391 -2.00 18.99 4.76
N GLN A 392 -1.38 19.25 3.61
CA GLN A 392 -1.04 18.24 2.62
C GLN A 392 0.36 17.69 2.89
N SER A 393 0.49 16.36 2.91
CA SER A 393 1.76 15.66 2.77
C SER A 393 1.70 14.78 1.52
N ASP A 394 2.83 14.62 0.85
CA ASP A 394 3.00 13.72 -0.30
C ASP A 394 2.61 12.27 0.02
N THR A 395 2.62 11.89 1.31
CA THR A 395 2.26 10.56 1.80
C THR A 395 0.83 10.47 2.34
N THR A 396 0.04 11.54 2.21
CA THR A 396 -1.33 11.59 2.72
C THR A 396 -2.32 11.83 1.60
N VAL A 397 -3.40 11.08 1.69
CA VAL A 397 -4.51 11.12 0.77
C VAL A 397 -5.35 12.35 1.13
N THR A 398 -5.16 13.44 0.38
CA THR A 398 -5.70 14.77 0.73
C THR A 398 -7.06 15.01 0.07
N GLY A 399 -8.16 15.02 0.83
CA GLY A 399 -9.49 15.32 0.28
C GLY A 399 -9.52 16.66 -0.47
N SER A 400 -10.40 16.83 -1.45
CA SER A 400 -10.56 18.12 -2.11
C SER A 400 -11.27 19.06 -1.17
N TYR A 401 -10.74 20.27 -1.00
CA TYR A 401 -11.43 21.33 -0.29
C TYR A 401 -12.81 21.58 -0.92
N THR A 402 -13.86 21.57 -0.10
CA THR A 402 -15.25 21.79 -0.56
C THR A 402 -15.82 23.11 -0.08
N GLY A 403 -15.18 23.73 0.91
CA GLY A 403 -15.49 25.10 1.29
C GLY A 403 -15.21 25.46 2.73
N VAL A 404 -15.34 26.77 2.99
CA VAL A 404 -15.26 27.40 4.29
C VAL A 404 -16.48 28.27 4.48
N THR A 405 -17.10 28.16 5.65
CA THR A 405 -18.14 29.07 6.09
C THR A 405 -17.68 29.73 7.37
N CYS A 406 -17.49 31.05 7.34
CA CYS A 406 -17.12 31.82 8.52
C CYS A 406 -18.31 32.63 9.03
N SER A 407 -18.45 32.64 10.34
CA SER A 407 -19.39 33.46 11.08
C SER A 407 -18.65 34.32 12.10
N MET A 408 -19.17 35.51 12.37
CA MET A 408 -18.64 36.43 13.36
C MET A 408 -19.72 36.80 14.36
N MET A 409 -19.33 36.90 15.62
CA MET A 409 -20.11 37.42 16.72
C MET A 409 -19.35 38.61 17.32
N VAL A 410 -20.06 39.67 17.65
CA VAL A 410 -19.49 40.90 18.22
C VAL A 410 -20.35 41.34 19.40
N LYS A 411 -19.71 41.68 20.52
CA LYS A 411 -20.38 42.04 21.77
C LYS A 411 -19.54 43.00 22.63
N PRO A 412 -20.14 43.69 23.61
CA PRO A 412 -19.37 44.35 24.67
C PRO A 412 -18.52 43.31 25.42
N THR A 413 -17.31 43.68 25.80
CA THR A 413 -16.44 42.77 26.57
C THR A 413 -17.05 42.51 27.94
N GLY A 414 -17.21 41.23 28.30
CA GLY A 414 -17.94 40.81 29.50
C GLY A 414 -19.46 40.77 29.36
N GLY A 415 -20.01 41.20 28.22
CA GLY A 415 -21.44 41.13 27.90
C GLY A 415 -21.91 39.73 27.46
N THR A 416 -23.23 39.58 27.35
CA THR A 416 -23.89 38.37 26.83
C THR A 416 -23.59 38.16 25.34
N ASP A 417 -23.52 36.91 24.90
CA ASP A 417 -23.30 36.56 23.50
C ASP A 417 -24.46 37.06 22.62
N THR A 418 -24.12 37.70 21.51
CA THR A 418 -25.05 38.08 20.46
C THR A 418 -25.20 36.95 19.43
N SER A 419 -26.23 36.99 18.58
CA SER A 419 -26.35 36.03 17.48
C SER A 419 -25.22 36.22 16.45
N VAL A 420 -24.68 35.13 15.92
CA VAL A 420 -23.63 35.18 14.88
C VAL A 420 -24.18 35.64 13.52
N VAL A 421 -23.33 36.28 12.71
CA VAL A 421 -23.61 36.61 11.30
C VAL A 421 -22.62 35.89 10.38
N LYS A 422 -23.08 35.37 9.25
CA LYS A 422 -22.21 34.77 8.23
C LYS A 422 -21.43 35.87 7.52
N VAL A 423 -20.10 35.82 7.57
CA VAL A 423 -19.20 36.84 6.99
C VAL A 423 -18.46 36.34 5.75
N LEU A 424 -18.34 35.02 5.58
CA LEU A 424 -17.72 34.39 4.42
C LEU A 424 -18.40 33.06 4.12
N GLU A 425 -18.59 32.79 2.84
CA GLU A 425 -18.89 31.47 2.31
C GLU A 425 -18.14 31.34 0.98
N ASP A 426 -17.22 30.39 0.90
CA ASP A 426 -16.43 30.12 -0.30
C ASP A 426 -16.20 28.63 -0.44
N SER A 427 -16.26 28.10 -1.66
CA SER A 427 -16.13 26.67 -1.95
C SER A 427 -15.01 26.31 -2.93
N SER A 428 -14.20 27.28 -3.38
CA SER A 428 -13.29 27.06 -4.51
C SER A 428 -11.95 27.78 -4.43
N ALA A 429 -11.87 28.90 -3.70
CA ALA A 429 -10.65 29.70 -3.64
C ALA A 429 -9.56 29.01 -2.82
N ALA A 430 -8.38 28.82 -3.42
CA ALA A 430 -7.20 28.31 -2.70
C ALA A 430 -6.62 29.33 -1.72
N THR A 431 -6.85 30.62 -1.97
CA THR A 431 -6.46 31.74 -1.13
C THR A 431 -7.61 32.72 -1.01
N ILE A 432 -7.93 33.17 0.20
CA ILE A 432 -9.01 34.11 0.49
C ILE A 432 -8.43 35.32 1.21
N SER A 433 -8.59 36.50 0.62
CA SER A 433 -8.21 37.78 1.23
C SER A 433 -9.42 38.72 1.27
N LYS A 434 -9.88 39.09 2.46
CA LYS A 434 -11.05 39.95 2.70
C LYS A 434 -10.79 40.90 3.86
N TYR A 435 -11.34 42.11 3.80
CA TYR A 435 -11.35 43.02 4.95
C TYR A 435 -12.76 43.19 5.50
N TYR A 436 -12.83 43.40 6.81
CA TYR A 436 -14.05 43.66 7.56
C TYR A 436 -13.80 44.85 8.50
N GLY A 437 -14.67 45.85 8.46
CA GLY A 437 -14.71 46.89 9.49
C GLY A 437 -15.56 46.37 10.64
N VAL A 438 -15.02 46.25 11.86
CA VAL A 438 -15.75 45.78 13.04
C VAL A 438 -16.00 46.96 13.96
N GLU A 439 -17.26 47.38 14.06
CA GLU A 439 -17.68 48.51 14.90
C GLU A 439 -17.54 48.16 16.39
N LEU A 440 -17.10 49.16 17.18
CA LEU A 440 -17.06 49.10 18.63
C LEU A 440 -18.49 49.09 19.18
N VAL A 441 -18.81 48.12 20.03
CA VAL A 441 -20.08 48.09 20.75
C VAL A 441 -20.00 49.04 21.93
N ASN A 442 -20.85 50.07 21.90
CA ASN A 442 -20.82 51.11 22.91
C ASN A 442 -21.71 50.77 24.12
N ASN A 443 -21.16 50.96 25.33
CA ASN A 443 -21.92 51.04 26.57
C ASN A 443 -21.51 52.33 27.30
N PRO A 444 -22.43 53.27 27.55
CA PRO A 444 -22.11 54.59 28.11
C PRO A 444 -21.49 54.55 29.53
N SER A 445 -21.47 53.39 30.20
CA SER A 445 -21.05 53.24 31.59
C SER A 445 -19.76 52.43 31.83
N THR A 446 -19.07 51.93 30.79
CA THR A 446 -17.86 51.08 30.96
C THR A 446 -16.75 51.41 29.97
N ALA A 447 -15.49 51.10 30.34
CA ALA A 447 -14.34 51.24 29.45
C ALA A 447 -14.56 50.41 28.17
N GLN A 448 -14.54 51.10 27.02
CA GLN A 448 -15.01 50.62 25.72
C GLN A 448 -14.10 49.53 25.13
N LYS A 449 -14.40 48.28 25.48
CA LYS A 449 -13.81 47.10 24.84
C LYS A 449 -14.89 46.29 24.15
N THR A 450 -14.64 45.94 22.90
CA THR A 450 -15.50 45.08 22.10
C THR A 450 -14.83 43.73 21.91
N THR A 451 -15.51 42.65 22.26
CA THR A 451 -15.03 41.29 21.99
C THR A 451 -15.67 40.78 20.70
N GLY A 452 -14.83 40.32 19.77
CA GLY A 452 -15.25 39.63 18.56
C GLY A 452 -14.83 38.16 18.61
N VAL A 453 -15.71 37.28 18.14
CA VAL A 453 -15.42 35.85 17.98
C VAL A 453 -15.73 35.46 16.54
N VAL A 454 -14.72 34.97 15.84
CA VAL A 454 -14.89 34.38 14.51
C VAL A 454 -14.85 32.87 14.64
N ARG A 455 -15.78 32.19 13.97
CA ARG A 455 -15.77 30.74 13.79
C ARG A 455 -15.86 30.41 12.32
N CYS A 456 -14.90 29.64 11.81
CA CYS A 456 -14.90 29.14 10.44
C CYS A 456 -14.97 27.62 10.44
N THR A 457 -15.93 27.07 9.71
CA THR A 457 -16.04 25.64 9.46
C THR A 457 -15.47 25.33 8.09
N PHE A 458 -14.38 24.59 8.07
CA PHE A 458 -13.73 24.12 6.85
C PHE A 458 -14.24 22.74 6.52
N THR A 459 -14.45 22.46 5.24
CA THR A 459 -14.99 21.19 4.75
C THR A 459 -14.15 20.65 3.59
N ARG A 460 -14.10 19.33 3.48
CA ARG A 460 -13.50 18.61 2.35
C ARG A 460 -14.38 17.45 1.90
N THR A 461 -14.09 16.91 0.72
CA THR A 461 -14.78 15.73 0.22
C THR A 461 -14.63 14.54 1.16
N PRO A 462 -15.74 13.86 1.53
CA PRO A 462 -15.69 12.59 2.22
C PRO A 462 -14.94 11.57 1.38
N ARG A 463 -13.98 10.89 1.99
CA ARG A 463 -13.24 9.82 1.32
C ARG A 463 -13.69 8.48 1.88
N THR A 464 -14.57 7.80 1.16
CA THR A 464 -14.73 6.36 1.30
C THR A 464 -13.94 5.71 0.17
N ASN A 465 -12.87 5.01 0.54
CA ASN A 465 -12.27 4.06 -0.37
C ASN A 465 -13.13 2.81 -0.36
N LEU A 466 -14.20 2.85 -1.15
CA LEU A 466 -15.06 1.70 -1.41
C LEU A 466 -14.30 0.68 -2.27
N LEU A 467 -13.25 0.07 -1.72
CA LEU A 467 -13.07 -1.35 -1.96
C LEU A 467 -14.27 -2.02 -1.31
N ALA A 468 -15.28 -2.35 -2.12
CA ALA A 468 -16.48 -3.11 -1.72
C ALA A 468 -16.17 -4.50 -1.10
N LEU A 469 -14.90 -4.78 -0.81
CA LEU A 469 -14.33 -6.04 -0.35
C LEU A 469 -13.76 -5.93 1.08
N ALA A 470 -13.62 -4.71 1.64
CA ALA A 470 -13.23 -4.49 3.03
C ALA A 470 -14.48 -4.41 3.91
N SER A 471 -14.40 -4.92 5.16
CA SER A 471 -15.39 -4.54 6.18
C SER A 471 -15.40 -3.01 6.26
N GLU A 472 -16.58 -2.39 6.09
CA GLU A 472 -16.73 -0.94 6.07
C GLU A 472 -15.94 -0.29 7.21
N ALA A 473 -14.78 0.27 6.90
CA ALA A 473 -14.09 1.15 7.81
C ALA A 473 -14.90 2.45 7.83
N VAL A 474 -15.87 2.53 8.74
CA VAL A 474 -16.57 3.77 9.06
C VAL A 474 -15.59 4.60 9.88
N GLY A 475 -14.68 5.27 9.18
CA GLY A 475 -13.69 6.12 9.82
C GLY A 475 -14.32 7.30 10.53
N THR A 476 -13.64 7.74 11.58
CA THR A 476 -13.92 8.98 12.32
C THR A 476 -13.31 10.21 11.65
N ASP A 477 -12.78 10.09 10.42
CA ASP A 477 -12.25 11.23 9.68
C ASP A 477 -13.33 12.30 9.53
N ALA A 478 -13.20 13.35 10.34
CA ALA A 478 -14.08 14.48 10.29
C ALA A 478 -13.81 15.19 8.97
N ASN A 479 -14.77 15.10 8.05
CA ASN A 479 -14.72 15.83 6.77
C ASN A 479 -14.88 17.34 6.95
N SER A 480 -15.00 17.80 8.20
CA SER A 480 -15.02 19.19 8.58
C SER A 480 -14.27 19.45 9.89
N ILE A 481 -13.77 20.68 10.03
CA ILE A 481 -13.22 21.20 11.29
C ILE A 481 -13.77 22.60 11.55
N GLU A 482 -14.16 22.89 12.79
CA GLU A 482 -14.47 24.24 13.23
C GLU A 482 -13.25 24.86 13.91
N CYS A 483 -12.78 25.98 13.37
CA CYS A 483 -11.72 26.78 13.96
C CYS A 483 -12.31 28.08 14.50
N SER A 484 -11.85 28.50 15.69
CA SER A 484 -12.30 29.75 16.31
C SER A 484 -11.14 30.67 16.64
N HIS A 485 -11.39 31.97 16.58
CA HIS A 485 -10.46 33.01 17.00
C HIS A 485 -11.24 34.11 17.71
N THR A 486 -10.76 34.50 18.89
CA THR A 486 -11.32 35.59 19.69
C THR A 486 -10.35 36.75 19.69
N PHE A 487 -10.87 37.95 19.48
CA PHE A 487 -10.13 39.19 19.52
C PHE A 487 -10.86 40.25 20.35
N THR A 488 -10.11 41.23 20.84
CA THR A 488 -10.67 42.38 21.54
C THR A 488 -10.25 43.65 20.81
N ILE A 489 -11.17 44.59 20.63
CA ILE A 489 -10.92 45.92 20.07
C ILE A 489 -11.18 46.95 21.17
N THR A 490 -10.35 47.97 21.28
CA THR A 490 -10.53 49.10 22.19
C THR A 490 -10.15 50.40 21.51
N ASP A 491 -10.63 51.52 22.04
CA ASP A 491 -10.09 52.82 21.68
C ASP A 491 -8.74 53.02 22.39
N CYS A 492 -7.69 53.21 21.60
CA CYS A 492 -6.32 53.38 22.08
C CYS A 492 -5.84 54.84 22.02
N ASP A 493 -6.67 55.74 21.49
CA ASP A 493 -6.33 57.15 21.46
C ASP A 493 -6.36 57.70 22.90
N LYS A 494 -5.42 58.60 23.23
CA LYS A 494 -5.34 59.17 24.60
C LYS A 494 -6.61 60.00 24.87
N PRO A 495 -7.21 59.90 26.07
CA PRO A 495 -8.35 60.75 26.41
C PRO A 495 -7.91 62.22 26.47
N GLU A 496 -8.43 63.04 25.56
CA GLU A 496 -8.31 64.51 25.63
C GLU A 496 -9.60 65.09 26.23
N LEU A 497 -9.44 65.90 27.28
CA LEU A 497 -10.54 66.61 27.94
C LEU A 497 -10.95 67.80 27.05
N ASN A 498 -12.12 67.68 26.41
CA ASN A 498 -12.94 68.75 25.83
C ASN A 498 -12.21 69.98 25.25
N LEU A 499 -12.13 70.03 23.91
CA LEU A 499 -11.91 71.29 23.19
C LEU A 499 -12.94 71.39 22.06
N GLY A 500 -13.90 72.30 22.23
CA GLY A 500 -14.83 72.75 21.18
C GLY A 500 -15.88 71.71 20.76
N SER A 501 -17.14 72.12 20.70
CA SER A 501 -18.20 71.33 20.07
C SER A 501 -17.80 70.95 18.65
N ASP A 502 -17.42 69.69 18.40
CA ASP A 502 -17.31 69.20 17.03
C ASP A 502 -18.73 69.17 16.43
N VAL A 503 -19.11 70.31 15.84
CA VAL A 503 -20.45 70.63 15.34
C VAL A 503 -20.92 69.57 14.33
N CYS A 504 -19.98 68.93 13.64
CA CYS A 504 -20.26 67.91 12.65
C CYS A 504 -20.56 66.55 13.29
N ALA A 505 -19.78 66.14 14.30
CA ALA A 505 -20.07 64.99 15.13
C ALA A 505 -21.47 65.07 15.78
N ASP A 506 -21.84 66.24 16.31
CA ASP A 506 -23.16 66.51 16.88
C ASP A 506 -24.29 66.44 15.86
N LYS A 507 -24.15 67.15 14.73
CA LYS A 507 -25.21 67.22 13.71
C LYS A 507 -25.48 65.88 13.02
N CYS A 508 -24.50 65.00 13.02
CA CYS A 508 -24.58 63.67 12.43
C CYS A 508 -24.82 62.56 13.46
N ALA A 509 -24.89 62.89 14.75
CA ALA A 509 -25.33 61.97 15.77
C ALA A 509 -26.80 61.58 15.52
N GLY A 510 -27.10 60.28 15.54
CA GLY A 510 -28.42 59.74 15.27
C GLY A 510 -28.84 59.74 13.78
N ASP A 511 -28.00 60.20 12.85
CA ASP A 511 -28.28 60.07 11.42
C ASP A 511 -28.06 58.64 10.91
N SER A 512 -28.90 58.19 9.98
CA SER A 512 -28.70 56.96 9.23
C SER A 512 -27.40 56.96 8.40
N ALA A 513 -26.95 58.13 7.95
CA ALA A 513 -25.71 58.30 7.22
C ALA A 513 -24.51 58.44 8.18
N PRO A 514 -23.36 57.79 7.92
CA PRO A 514 -22.18 57.83 8.79
C PRO A 514 -21.58 59.24 8.98
N GLY A 515 -21.25 59.59 10.23
CA GLY A 515 -20.60 60.84 10.63
C GLY A 515 -19.08 60.84 10.40
N VAL A 516 -18.38 61.87 10.90
CA VAL A 516 -16.92 62.00 10.78
C VAL A 516 -16.21 60.78 11.37
N LEU A 517 -15.26 60.23 10.61
CA LEU A 517 -14.45 59.06 10.93
C LEU A 517 -15.21 57.74 11.11
N GLU A 518 -16.52 57.70 10.90
CA GLU A 518 -17.32 56.48 10.90
C GLU A 518 -17.23 55.72 9.57
N ALA A 519 -17.51 54.41 9.61
CA ALA A 519 -17.47 53.55 8.44
C ALA A 519 -18.59 53.89 7.43
N CYS A 520 -18.20 54.17 6.19
CA CYS A 520 -19.11 54.58 5.11
C CYS A 520 -19.12 53.66 3.89
N GLY A 521 -18.27 52.65 3.86
CA GLY A 521 -18.18 51.72 2.75
C GLY A 521 -17.42 50.44 3.11
N GLY A 522 -17.69 49.37 2.36
CA GLY A 522 -17.09 48.04 2.57
C GLY A 522 -18.02 47.07 3.31
N SER A 523 -17.42 46.02 3.86
CA SER A 523 -18.11 44.99 4.66
C SER A 523 -18.00 45.32 6.14
N ILE A 524 -19.06 45.85 6.74
CA ILE A 524 -19.03 46.35 8.13
C ILE A 524 -19.82 45.42 9.05
N VAL A 525 -19.17 44.88 10.07
CA VAL A 525 -19.77 44.06 11.11
C VAL A 525 -20.11 44.96 12.30
N THR A 526 -21.39 45.01 12.65
CA THR A 526 -21.93 45.77 13.78
C THR A 526 -22.69 44.85 14.73
N ALA A 527 -23.05 45.33 15.92
CA ALA A 527 -23.90 44.59 16.84
C ALA A 527 -24.96 45.48 17.49
N THR A 528 -26.14 44.89 17.70
CA THR A 528 -27.14 45.36 18.66
C THR A 528 -26.97 44.62 19.99
N ALA A 529 -27.82 44.91 20.98
CA ALA A 529 -27.82 44.20 22.26
C ALA A 529 -27.95 42.66 22.14
N THR A 530 -28.56 42.15 21.06
CA THR A 530 -28.84 40.71 20.89
C THR A 530 -28.33 40.12 19.58
N LYS A 531 -27.97 40.92 18.58
CA LYS A 531 -27.62 40.41 17.24
C LYS A 531 -26.38 41.08 16.66
N THR A 532 -25.47 40.30 16.09
CA THR A 532 -24.44 40.80 15.16
C THR A 532 -25.03 40.88 13.75
N LEU A 533 -24.68 41.92 13.00
CA LEU A 533 -25.17 42.20 11.65
C LEU A 533 -24.00 42.52 10.72
N LEU A 534 -24.13 42.15 9.45
CA LEU A 534 -23.19 42.50 8.38
C LEU A 534 -23.86 43.53 7.46
N LYS A 535 -23.37 44.77 7.47
CA LYS A 535 -23.75 45.81 6.53
C LYS A 535 -22.83 45.71 5.30
N LEU A 536 -23.43 45.49 4.14
CA LEU A 536 -22.75 45.54 2.85
C LEU A 536 -23.10 46.87 2.20
N ALA A 537 -22.15 47.80 2.12
CA ALA A 537 -22.42 49.11 1.53
C ALA A 537 -22.42 49.00 -0.01
N THR A 538 -23.59 49.11 -0.64
CA THR A 538 -23.73 49.15 -2.11
C THR A 538 -23.46 50.53 -2.70
N THR A 539 -23.65 51.60 -1.91
CA THR A 539 -23.29 52.98 -2.28
C THR A 539 -22.67 53.67 -1.08
N PRO A 540 -21.40 54.12 -1.14
CA PRO A 540 -20.76 54.79 -0.01
C PRO A 540 -21.37 56.18 0.21
N THR A 541 -21.89 56.45 1.40
CA THR A 541 -22.49 57.74 1.75
C THR A 541 -21.97 58.24 3.08
N CYS A 542 -21.83 59.56 3.21
CA CYS A 542 -21.48 60.24 4.45
C CYS A 542 -22.60 61.22 4.82
N CYS A 543 -22.69 61.54 6.10
CA CYS A 543 -23.63 62.53 6.60
C CYS A 543 -23.40 63.89 5.94
N THR A 544 -24.47 64.49 5.45
CA THR A 544 -24.46 65.77 4.72
C THR A 544 -24.78 66.97 5.62
N LYS A 545 -25.05 66.75 6.91
CA LYS A 545 -25.41 67.79 7.88
C LYS A 545 -24.20 68.56 8.43
N CYS A 546 -23.00 68.14 8.07
CA CYS A 546 -21.78 68.83 8.45
C CYS A 546 -21.59 70.12 7.67
N SER A 547 -21.01 71.13 8.34
CA SER A 547 -20.69 72.42 7.70
C SER A 547 -19.67 72.25 6.56
N GLN A 548 -18.86 71.20 6.60
CA GLN A 548 -17.97 70.78 5.51
C GLN A 548 -18.42 69.43 4.96
N ALA A 549 -18.37 69.29 3.63
CA ALA A 549 -18.76 68.04 2.97
C ALA A 549 -17.75 66.92 3.28
N LEU A 550 -18.24 65.84 3.89
CA LEU A 550 -17.46 64.65 4.17
C LEU A 550 -17.31 63.78 2.91
N THR A 551 -16.12 63.23 2.71
CA THR A 551 -15.82 62.31 1.60
C THR A 551 -15.57 60.91 2.14
N CYS A 552 -16.17 59.91 1.51
CA CYS A 552 -15.99 58.51 1.91
C CYS A 552 -14.71 57.93 1.31
N ASN A 553 -13.62 57.97 2.10
CA ASN A 553 -12.27 57.61 1.68
C ASN A 553 -11.87 56.22 2.17
N THR A 554 -11.01 55.55 1.41
CA THR A 554 -10.50 54.22 1.74
C THR A 554 -9.57 54.25 2.95
N VAL A 555 -9.73 53.29 3.84
CA VAL A 555 -8.87 53.06 5.00
C VAL A 555 -7.66 52.24 4.60
N GLY A 556 -6.48 52.85 4.61
CA GLY A 556 -5.22 52.18 4.25
C GLY A 556 -5.29 51.52 2.87
N SER A 557 -4.94 50.23 2.79
CA SER A 557 -5.02 49.41 1.58
C SER A 557 -6.25 48.48 1.54
N SER A 558 -7.30 48.75 2.34
CA SER A 558 -8.49 47.91 2.43
C SER A 558 -9.60 48.35 1.46
N ASP A 559 -10.71 47.62 1.40
CA ASP A 559 -11.96 48.05 0.76
C ASP A 559 -12.93 48.72 1.75
N VAL A 560 -12.56 48.76 3.04
CA VAL A 560 -13.29 49.50 4.08
C VAL A 560 -13.03 50.99 3.91
N LYS A 561 -14.07 51.80 4.04
CA LYS A 561 -14.01 53.25 3.88
C LYS A 561 -14.56 53.98 5.09
N ARG A 562 -14.06 55.19 5.35
CA ARG A 562 -14.56 56.10 6.39
C ARG A 562 -14.82 57.50 5.86
N CYS A 563 -15.69 58.23 6.55
CA CYS A 563 -15.97 59.63 6.22
C CYS A 563 -14.84 60.53 6.74
N GLU A 564 -14.20 61.28 5.85
CA GLU A 564 -13.14 62.22 6.20
C GLU A 564 -13.48 63.64 5.71
N PRO A 565 -13.06 64.67 6.46
CA PRO A 565 -13.13 66.04 5.96
C PRO A 565 -12.15 66.26 4.79
N PRO A 566 -12.36 67.30 3.95
CA PRO A 566 -11.48 67.60 2.84
C PRO A 566 -10.02 67.87 3.30
N PRO A 567 -8.99 67.53 2.49
CA PRO A 567 -7.57 67.61 2.89
C PRO A 567 -6.99 69.00 3.24
N GLY A 568 -7.78 70.07 3.36
CA GLY A 568 -7.29 71.43 3.53
C GLY A 568 -7.86 72.21 4.72
N SER A 569 -8.78 71.64 5.50
CA SER A 569 -9.59 72.42 6.44
C SER A 569 -9.11 72.43 7.89
N LEU A 570 -8.10 71.61 8.25
CA LEU A 570 -7.57 71.58 9.62
C LEU A 570 -6.79 72.86 9.99
N LEU A 571 -6.35 73.66 9.02
CA LEU A 571 -5.57 74.89 9.26
C LEU A 571 -6.42 76.15 9.49
N LEU A 572 -7.73 76.12 9.25
CA LEU A 572 -8.58 77.32 9.28
C LEU A 572 -9.56 77.37 10.46
N ALA A 573 -9.71 76.28 11.22
CA ALA A 573 -10.56 76.27 12.42
C ALA A 573 -9.84 76.84 13.66
N GLU A 574 -8.50 76.93 13.66
CA GLU A 574 -7.71 77.41 14.81
C GLU A 574 -7.47 78.94 14.81
N MET A 575 -7.94 79.69 13.82
CA MET A 575 -7.72 81.15 13.75
C MET A 575 -8.91 82.02 14.19
N ASP A 576 -10.08 81.45 14.44
CA ASP A 576 -11.29 82.22 14.81
C ASP A 576 -11.50 82.35 16.33
N ASP A 577 -10.75 81.60 17.15
CA ASP A 577 -10.85 81.60 18.63
C ASP A 577 -9.71 82.38 19.33
N ALA A 578 -8.97 83.23 18.60
CA ALA A 578 -7.81 83.96 19.12
C ALA A 578 -8.03 85.47 19.36
N ASP A 579 -9.29 85.94 19.42
CA ASP A 579 -9.64 87.34 19.64
C ASP A 579 -10.16 87.60 21.07
N ASP A 580 -9.46 87.09 22.10
CA ASP A 580 -9.63 87.64 23.45
C ASP A 580 -8.43 87.30 24.35
N TYR A 581 -7.25 87.92 24.15
CA TYR A 581 -6.29 88.20 25.23
C TYR A 581 -5.27 89.26 24.80
N GLN A 582 -5.39 90.43 25.42
CA GLN A 582 -4.52 91.59 25.25
C GLN A 582 -3.20 91.42 26.03
N SER A 583 -2.09 91.81 25.39
CA SER A 583 -0.78 92.24 25.95
C SER A 583 0.09 91.25 26.74
N VAL A 584 1.22 90.84 26.15
CA VAL A 584 2.59 91.20 26.60
C VAL A 584 3.55 91.13 25.40
N ALA A 585 4.33 92.18 25.15
CA ALA A 585 5.38 92.23 24.13
C ALA A 585 6.68 91.57 24.63
N PHE A 586 7.40 90.86 23.75
CA PHE A 586 8.83 91.04 23.39
C PHE A 586 9.42 89.78 22.72
N GLY A 587 10.12 89.98 21.58
CA GLY A 587 11.25 89.13 21.18
C GLY A 587 11.10 88.37 19.85
N ALA A 588 11.87 88.78 18.84
CA ALA A 588 11.85 88.30 17.46
C ALA A 588 12.70 87.02 17.18
N LEU A 589 12.11 86.09 16.39
CA LEU A 589 12.69 85.19 15.34
C LEU A 589 13.77 84.11 15.69
N PRO A 590 13.94 83.00 14.90
CA PRO A 590 13.13 82.44 13.80
C PRO A 590 12.82 80.91 13.87
N VAL A 591 11.65 80.56 13.33
CA VAL A 591 11.25 79.37 12.54
C VAL A 591 12.25 78.20 12.40
N LEU A 592 11.85 77.03 12.89
CA LEU A 592 12.22 75.72 12.33
C LEU A 592 10.99 74.79 12.39
N ILE A 593 10.52 74.40 11.21
CA ILE A 593 9.30 73.65 10.95
C ILE A 593 9.46 72.21 11.45
N VAL A 594 8.77 71.87 12.53
CA VAL A 594 8.44 70.49 12.93
C VAL A 594 7.00 70.25 12.51
N ALA A 595 6.82 69.68 11.32
CA ALA A 595 5.52 69.20 10.87
C ALA A 595 5.46 67.69 11.13
N CYS A 596 4.76 67.28 12.19
CA CYS A 596 4.09 65.97 12.36
C CYS A 596 3.74 65.74 13.84
N ALA A 597 2.71 66.41 14.35
CA ALA A 597 1.84 65.93 15.42
C ALA A 597 0.69 66.92 15.54
N LEU A 598 -0.55 66.40 15.52
CA LEU A 598 -1.85 67.03 15.85
C LEU A 598 -2.86 66.87 14.72
N VAL A 599 -3.61 65.76 14.79
CA VAL A 599 -4.99 65.68 14.31
C VAL A 599 -5.76 64.91 15.39
N ALA A 600 -6.75 65.59 15.96
CA ALA A 600 -7.38 65.39 17.26
C ALA A 600 -8.65 64.51 17.25
N ALA A 601 -9.13 64.24 18.46
CA ALA A 601 -10.15 63.28 18.88
C ALA A 601 -11.58 63.55 18.39
N VAL A 602 -12.23 62.53 17.79
CA VAL A 602 -13.65 62.56 17.36
C VAL A 602 -14.40 61.24 17.66
N ALA A 603 -13.71 60.08 17.70
CA ALA A 603 -14.33 58.75 17.79
C ALA A 603 -15.27 58.55 18.99
N LEU A 604 -14.73 58.75 20.20
CA LEU A 604 -15.42 58.41 21.46
C LEU A 604 -16.62 59.34 21.71
N VAL A 605 -16.50 60.59 21.24
CA VAL A 605 -17.55 61.60 21.29
C VAL A 605 -18.67 61.28 20.29
N VAL A 606 -18.33 60.93 19.04
CA VAL A 606 -19.30 60.57 17.99
C VAL A 606 -20.09 59.32 18.35
N ALA A 607 -19.42 58.23 18.75
CA ALA A 607 -20.08 56.98 19.11
C ALA A 607 -20.96 57.11 20.36
N LYS A 608 -20.51 57.88 21.37
CA LYS A 608 -21.30 58.18 22.57
C LYS A 608 -22.52 59.03 22.23
N ARG A 609 -22.38 60.06 21.40
CA ARG A 609 -23.50 60.90 20.95
C ARG A 609 -24.52 60.13 20.12
N ARG A 610 -24.12 59.16 19.29
CA ARG A 610 -25.08 58.28 18.60
C ARG A 610 -25.83 57.37 19.55
N ALA A 611 -25.15 56.81 20.56
CA ALA A 611 -25.79 55.97 21.57
C ALA A 611 -26.77 56.79 22.43
N ASP A 612 -26.37 57.98 22.85
CA ASP A 612 -27.19 58.92 23.62
C ASP A 612 -28.39 59.41 22.78
N ALA A 613 -28.20 59.78 21.52
CA ALA A 613 -29.28 60.17 20.60
C ALA A 613 -30.24 59.01 20.26
N ALA A 614 -29.74 57.77 20.18
CA ALA A 614 -30.59 56.59 20.01
C ALA A 614 -31.41 56.28 21.28
N ALA A 615 -30.83 56.48 22.46
CA ALA A 615 -31.50 56.31 23.76
C ALA A 615 -32.60 57.37 23.98
N GLU A 616 -32.37 58.63 23.57
CA GLU A 616 -33.38 59.70 23.62
C GLU A 616 -34.63 59.40 22.77
N SER A 617 -34.53 58.54 21.74
CA SER A 617 -35.69 58.13 20.94
C SER A 617 -36.60 57.08 21.61
N GLN A 618 -36.18 56.51 22.76
CA GLN A 618 -36.92 55.47 23.49
C GLN A 618 -37.38 55.87 24.90
N ASP A 619 -36.94 57.01 25.44
CA ASP A 619 -37.34 57.43 26.79
C ASP A 619 -38.62 58.29 26.79
N VAL A 620 -39.75 57.60 26.89
CA VAL A 620 -41.00 58.18 27.39
C VAL A 620 -40.92 58.24 28.92
N TYR A 621 -40.72 59.45 29.44
CA TYR A 621 -41.19 59.96 30.73
C TYR A 621 -41.07 59.04 31.96
N TYR A 622 -40.17 59.38 32.89
CA TYR A 622 -40.49 59.36 34.33
C TYR A 622 -39.73 60.49 35.06
N PRO A 623 -40.41 61.35 35.83
CA PRO A 623 -39.77 62.46 36.54
C PRO A 623 -39.07 61.98 37.81
N LEU A 624 -38.00 62.70 38.17
CA LEU A 624 -37.32 62.65 39.46
C LEU A 624 -38.29 62.57 40.65
N MET A 625 -38.05 61.64 41.60
CA MET A 625 -37.97 61.91 43.04
C MET A 625 -37.41 60.70 43.81
N GLU A 626 -36.51 61.03 44.75
CA GLU A 626 -35.75 60.24 45.76
C GLU A 626 -34.54 59.40 45.32
#